data_AF-A0A516HF53-F1
#
_entry.id   AF-A0A516HF53-F1
#
_cell.length_a   1.000
_cell.length_b   1.000
_cell.length_c   1.000
_cell.angle_alpha   90.00
_cell.angle_beta   90.00
_cell.angle_gamma   90.00
#
_symmetry.space_group_name_H-M   'P 1'
#
loop_
_entity.id
_entity.type
_entity.pdbx_description
1 polymer ?
#
loop_
_entity_poly.entity_id
_entity_poly.type
_entity_poly.pdbx_seq_one_letter_code
_entity_poly.pdbx_strand_id
1 'polypeptide(L)'
;MRQFLLSISVSLFLAACSSSNNENCDDIRISAEQQNECINLKKQIDNARGQPILRTELERRYEQDCLNLRYYRDDQVVERCQNQQEVDEVRKEAEQEATQNKKQLSSW
;
A
#
# COMPACT_ATOMS: atom_id res chain seq x y z
N MET A 1 -36.29 22.37 15.22
CA MET A 1 -35.70 22.41 13.85
C MET A 1 -34.21 22.73 13.82
N ARG A 2 -33.71 23.76 14.52
CA ARG A 2 -32.28 24.13 14.54
C ARG A 2 -31.31 23.00 14.96
N GLN A 3 -31.69 22.17 15.93
CA GLN A 3 -30.86 21.03 16.38
C GLN A 3 -30.77 19.89 15.35
N PHE A 4 -31.83 19.67 14.57
CA PHE A 4 -31.83 18.67 13.50
C PHE A 4 -30.95 19.09 12.33
N LEU A 5 -30.94 20.39 11.99
CA LEU A 5 -30.08 20.94 10.93
C LEU A 5 -28.59 20.84 11.30
N LEU A 6 -28.24 21.04 12.57
CA LEU A 6 -26.86 20.88 13.07
C LEU A 6 -26.39 19.42 13.09
N SER A 7 -27.29 18.47 13.35
CA SER A 7 -26.95 17.04 13.29
C SER A 7 -26.64 16.58 11.87
N ILE A 8 -27.40 17.06 10.88
CA ILE A 8 -27.24 16.67 9.48
C ILE A 8 -25.93 17.20 8.90
N SER A 9 -25.54 18.43 9.26
CA SER A 9 -24.29 19.01 8.77
C SER A 9 -23.07 18.23 9.30
N VAL A 10 -23.05 17.85 10.57
CA VAL A 10 -21.95 17.07 11.17
C VAL A 10 -21.81 15.70 10.49
N SER A 11 -22.92 15.02 10.19
CA SER A 11 -22.89 13.73 9.47
C SER A 11 -22.30 13.84 8.06
N LEU A 12 -22.55 14.95 7.35
CA LEU A 12 -21.99 15.19 6.02
C LEU A 12 -20.48 15.48 6.05
N PHE A 13 -20.00 16.20 7.07
CA PHE A 13 -18.56 16.44 7.25
C PHE A 13 -17.79 15.16 7.61
N LEU A 14 -18.38 14.27 8.41
CA LEU A 14 -17.78 12.97 8.75
C LEU A 14 -17.68 12.04 7.53
N ALA A 15 -18.65 12.08 6.61
CA ALA A 15 -18.61 11.29 5.38
C ALA A 15 -17.50 11.74 4.41
N ALA A 16 -17.17 13.04 4.38
CA ALA A 16 -16.09 13.58 3.56
C ALA A 16 -14.68 13.17 4.05
N CYS A 17 -14.52 12.81 5.33
CA CYS A 17 -13.25 12.34 5.88
C CYS A 17 -12.98 10.85 5.55
N SER A 18 -13.99 10.12 5.06
CA SER A 18 -13.88 8.70 4.66
C SER A 18 -13.45 8.52 3.20
N SER A 19 -13.21 9.60 2.44
CA SER A 19 -12.67 9.52 1.09
C SER A 19 -11.18 9.24 1.14
N SER A 20 -10.82 8.03 1.58
CA SER A 20 -9.56 7.44 1.18
C SER A 20 -9.69 7.12 -0.31
N ASN A 21 -9.11 7.97 -1.15
CA ASN A 21 -8.83 7.60 -2.53
C ASN A 21 -8.00 6.31 -2.47
N ASN A 22 -8.62 5.18 -2.78
CA ASN A 22 -7.98 3.87 -2.77
C ASN A 22 -7.10 3.68 -4.01
N GLU A 23 -6.13 4.58 -4.18
CA GLU A 23 -5.07 4.50 -5.19
C GLU A 23 -3.70 4.49 -4.50
N ASN A 24 -3.60 3.86 -3.32
CA ASN A 24 -2.33 3.72 -2.63
C ASN A 24 -1.49 2.59 -3.27
N CYS A 25 -1.26 2.70 -4.57
CA CYS A 25 -0.05 2.20 -5.23
C CYS A 25 1.13 3.15 -5.00
N ASP A 26 0.86 4.32 -4.38
CA ASP A 26 1.88 5.27 -3.94
C ASP A 26 2.81 4.62 -2.91
N ASP A 27 3.93 4.17 -3.48
CA ASP A 27 5.20 3.83 -2.89
C ASP A 27 5.08 2.82 -1.75
N ILE A 28 5.47 1.59 -2.04
CA ILE A 28 6.01 0.65 -1.06
C ILE A 28 7.30 1.27 -0.52
N ARG A 29 7.19 2.39 0.20
CA ARG A 29 8.28 2.99 0.94
C ARG A 29 8.52 2.03 2.07
N ILE A 30 9.57 1.25 1.94
CA ILE A 30 10.30 0.79 3.12
C ILE A 30 10.48 2.04 3.98
N SER A 31 10.05 2.00 5.24
CA SER A 31 10.12 3.18 6.10
C SER A 31 11.56 3.71 6.03
N ALA A 32 11.74 5.02 5.82
CA ALA A 32 13.09 5.60 5.70
C ALA A 32 14.00 5.22 6.90
N GLU A 33 13.38 4.93 8.05
CA GLU A 33 13.96 4.30 9.22
C GLU A 33 14.61 2.93 8.92
N GLN A 34 13.89 1.97 8.32
CA GLN A 34 14.41 0.65 7.94
C GLN A 34 15.57 0.75 6.95
N GLN A 35 15.54 1.72 6.03
CA GLN A 35 16.65 1.95 5.11
C GLN A 35 17.88 2.52 5.83
N ASN A 36 17.67 3.43 6.79
CA ASN A 36 18.76 3.98 7.62
C ASN A 36 19.40 2.90 8.50
N GLU A 37 18.62 1.96 9.02
CA GLU A 37 19.14 0.82 9.78
C GLU A 37 20.08 -0.05 8.93
N CYS A 38 19.68 -0.37 7.70
CA CYS A 38 20.52 -1.12 6.77
C CYS A 38 21.82 -0.40 6.39
N ILE A 39 21.77 0.92 6.21
CA ILE A 39 22.97 1.74 5.95
C ILE A 39 23.91 1.72 7.17
N ASN A 40 23.35 1.81 8.38
CA ASN A 40 24.14 1.74 9.61
C ASN A 40 24.80 0.35 9.77
N LEU A 41 24.06 -0.72 9.54
CA LEU A 41 24.59 -2.09 9.62
C LEU A 41 25.76 -2.30 8.65
N LYS A 42 25.64 -1.79 7.41
CA LYS A 42 26.72 -1.84 6.41
C LYS A 42 28.01 -1.17 6.91
N LYS A 43 27.88 0.01 7.53
CA LYS A 43 29.02 0.73 8.12
C LYS A 43 29.66 -0.07 9.25
N GLN A 44 28.87 -0.76 10.07
CA GLN A 44 29.40 -1.62 11.14
C GLN A 44 30.19 -2.81 10.59
N ILE A 45 29.71 -3.45 9.52
CA ILE A 45 30.45 -4.52 8.81
C ILE A 45 31.80 -4.01 8.28
N ASP A 46 31.81 -2.81 7.68
CA ASP A 46 33.02 -2.22 7.11
C ASP A 46 34.05 -1.84 8.19
N ASN A 47 33.57 -1.49 9.39
CA ASN A 47 34.39 -1.17 10.55
C ASN A 47 34.86 -2.40 11.35
N ALA A 48 34.21 -3.56 11.20
CA ALA A 48 34.57 -4.81 11.90
C ALA A 48 35.82 -5.52 11.32
N ARG A 49 36.73 -4.77 10.67
CA ARG A 49 37.98 -5.33 10.10
C ARG A 49 38.85 -5.90 11.21
N GLY A 50 39.37 -7.10 11.00
CA GLY A 50 40.21 -7.79 11.99
C GLY A 50 39.42 -8.50 13.10
N GLN A 51 38.08 -8.48 13.06
CA GLN A 51 37.21 -9.22 13.98
C GLN A 51 36.30 -10.19 13.20
N PRO A 52 36.81 -11.36 12.76
CA PRO A 52 36.08 -12.25 11.86
C PRO A 52 34.72 -12.68 12.40
N ILE A 53 34.65 -13.07 13.68
CA ILE A 53 33.40 -13.53 14.31
C ILE A 53 32.34 -12.42 14.34
N LEU A 54 32.73 -11.20 14.72
CA LEU A 54 31.82 -10.06 14.75
C LEU A 54 31.33 -9.72 13.34
N ARG A 55 32.26 -9.71 12.38
CA ARG A 55 31.94 -9.42 10.99
C ARG A 55 30.96 -10.42 10.42
N THR A 56 31.16 -11.72 10.66
CA THR A 56 30.25 -12.78 10.18
C THR A 56 28.86 -12.64 10.79
N GLU A 57 28.74 -12.31 12.08
CA GLU A 57 27.42 -12.11 12.69
C GLU A 57 26.72 -10.85 12.16
N LEU A 58 27.46 -9.76 11.92
CA LEU A 58 26.91 -8.55 11.31
C LEU A 58 26.47 -8.79 9.86
N GLU A 59 27.25 -9.54 9.07
CA GLU A 59 26.88 -9.95 7.71
C GLU A 59 25.62 -10.82 7.70
N ARG A 60 25.51 -11.77 8.64
CA ARG A 60 24.30 -12.59 8.81
C ARG A 60 23.06 -11.74 9.14
N ARG A 61 23.19 -10.75 10.03
CA ARG A 61 22.10 -9.81 10.35
C ARG A 61 21.72 -8.95 9.16
N TYR A 62 22.70 -8.45 8.40
CA TYR A 62 22.43 -7.69 7.18
C TYR A 62 21.64 -8.50 6.16
N GLU A 63 22.02 -9.77 5.97
CA GLU A 63 21.32 -10.65 5.07
C GLU A 63 19.87 -10.91 5.51
N GLN A 64 19.64 -11.16 6.80
CA GLN A 64 18.31 -11.39 7.35
C GLN A 64 17.41 -10.14 7.30
N ASP A 65 17.95 -8.99 7.72
CA ASP A 65 17.14 -7.78 7.97
C ASP A 65 17.03 -6.88 6.74
N CYS A 66 18.00 -6.94 5.81
CA CYS A 66 18.09 -6.00 4.68
C CYS A 66 17.99 -6.65 3.30
N LEU A 67 18.40 -7.91 3.13
CA LEU A 67 18.37 -8.58 1.82
C LEU A 67 17.18 -9.53 1.70
N ASN A 68 16.95 -10.34 2.72
CA ASN A 68 15.87 -11.33 2.77
C ASN A 68 14.62 -10.76 3.44
N LEU A 69 14.22 -9.54 3.08
CA LEU A 69 12.98 -8.91 3.56
C LEU A 69 11.74 -9.54 2.90
N ARG A 70 11.60 -10.87 2.99
CA ARG A 70 10.42 -11.61 2.56
C ARG A 70 9.57 -11.86 3.79
N TYR A 71 8.37 -11.28 3.84
CA TYR A 71 7.25 -12.16 4.16
C TYR A 71 5.85 -11.65 3.79
N TYR A 72 5.61 -10.34 3.64
CA TYR A 72 4.21 -9.88 3.46
C TYR A 72 3.99 -8.73 2.49
N ARG A 73 5.01 -8.33 1.73
CA ARG A 73 4.96 -7.10 0.91
C ARG A 73 4.92 -7.39 -0.60
N ASP A 74 5.71 -8.36 -1.07
CA ASP A 74 5.81 -8.65 -2.50
C ASP A 74 4.60 -9.46 -3.03
N ASP A 75 4.02 -10.33 -2.20
CA ASP A 75 2.93 -11.23 -2.61
C ASP A 75 1.55 -10.55 -2.61
N GLN A 76 1.39 -9.37 -1.99
CA GLN A 76 0.08 -8.70 -1.87
C GLN A 76 -0.06 -7.42 -2.70
N VAL A 77 1.05 -6.80 -3.14
CA VAL A 77 1.01 -5.45 -3.72
C VAL A 77 1.24 -5.44 -5.23
N VAL A 78 1.92 -6.44 -5.79
CA VAL A 78 2.35 -6.41 -7.20
C VAL A 78 1.18 -6.61 -8.19
N GLU A 79 0.23 -7.49 -7.91
CA GLU A 79 -0.83 -7.82 -8.88
C GLU A 79 -1.91 -6.73 -9.03
N ARG A 80 -2.24 -6.01 -7.94
CA ARG A 80 -3.30 -4.99 -7.97
C ARG A 80 -2.86 -3.69 -8.65
N CYS A 81 -1.58 -3.35 -8.54
CA CYS A 81 -1.03 -2.10 -9.06
C CYS A 81 -0.42 -2.23 -10.46
N GLN A 82 0.02 -3.42 -10.89
CA GLN A 82 0.60 -3.60 -12.24
C GLN A 82 -0.41 -3.38 -13.37
N ASN A 83 -1.68 -3.75 -13.16
CA ASN A 83 -2.72 -3.75 -14.20
C ASN A 83 -3.88 -2.82 -13.87
N GLN A 84 -3.64 -1.75 -13.08
CA GLN A 84 -4.70 -0.86 -12.60
C GLN A 84 -5.55 -0.29 -13.75
N GLN A 85 -4.93 0.05 -14.88
CA GLN A 85 -5.64 0.52 -16.08
C GLN A 85 -6.59 -0.55 -16.65
N GLU A 86 -6.13 -1.79 -16.79
CA GLU A 86 -6.93 -2.90 -17.31
C GLU A 86 -8.09 -3.24 -16.36
N VAL A 87 -7.85 -3.22 -15.04
CA VAL A 87 -8.88 -3.44 -14.02
C VAL A 87 -9.94 -2.33 -14.04
N ASP A 88 -9.51 -1.08 -14.25
CA ASP A 88 -10.40 0.06 -14.34
C ASP A 88 -11.26 0.06 -15.62
N GLU A 89 -10.70 -0.42 -16.73
CA GLU A 89 -11.42 -0.61 -17.99
C GLU A 89 -12.49 -1.70 -17.85
N VAL A 90 -12.11 -2.87 -17.34
CA VAL A 90 -13.06 -3.98 -17.08
C VAL A 90 -14.18 -3.55 -16.13
N ARG A 91 -13.88 -2.74 -15.11
CA ARG A 91 -14.88 -2.19 -14.20
C ARG A 91 -15.87 -1.27 -14.91
N LYS A 92 -15.40 -0.36 -15.77
CA LYS A 92 -16.27 0.55 -16.53
C LYS A 92 -17.16 -0.20 -17.50
N GLU A 93 -16.64 -1.23 -18.16
CA GLU A 93 -17.41 -2.07 -19.07
C GLU A 93 -18.52 -2.81 -18.32
N ALA A 94 -18.20 -3.43 -17.18
CA ALA A 94 -19.19 -4.12 -16.34
C ALA A 94 -20.30 -3.17 -15.83
N GLU A 95 -19.95 -1.93 -15.47
CA GLU A 95 -20.92 -0.92 -15.05
C GLU A 95 -21.84 -0.47 -16.20
N GLN A 96 -21.29 -0.33 -17.41
CA GLN A 96 -22.06 0.00 -18.61
C GLN A 96 -23.01 -1.13 -18.99
N GLU A 97 -22.55 -2.38 -18.98
CA GLU A 97 -23.37 -3.55 -19.23
C GLU A 97 -24.50 -3.68 -18.20
N ALA A 98 -24.20 -3.52 -16.91
CA ALA A 98 -25.22 -3.52 -15.85
C ALA A 98 -26.26 -2.41 -16.03
N THR A 99 -25.83 -1.23 -16.48
CA THR A 99 -26.72 -0.09 -16.75
C THR A 99 -27.59 -0.34 -17.99
N GLN A 100 -27.01 -0.90 -19.05
CA GLN A 100 -27.75 -1.28 -20.27
C GLN A 100 -28.77 -2.37 -19.97
N ASN A 101 -28.37 -3.40 -19.24
CA ASN A 101 -29.23 -4.52 -18.88
C ASN A 101 -30.40 -4.04 -17.98
N LYS A 102 -30.15 -3.15 -17.03
CA LYS A 102 -31.22 -2.49 -16.24
C LYS A 102 -32.17 -1.67 -17.11
N LYS A 103 -31.66 -0.89 -18.08
CA LYS A 103 -32.51 -0.14 -19.02
C LYS A 103 -33.37 -1.08 -19.86
N GLN A 104 -32.79 -2.19 -20.30
CA GLN A 104 -33.48 -3.21 -21.09
C GLN A 104 -34.57 -3.90 -20.26
N LEU A 105 -34.31 -4.21 -18.99
CA LEU A 105 -35.31 -4.73 -18.03
C LEU A 105 -36.41 -3.74 -17.70
N SER A 106 -36.12 -2.42 -17.67
CA SER A 106 -37.14 -1.37 -17.47
C SER A 106 -37.96 -1.04 -18.72
N SER A 107 -37.62 -1.62 -19.87
CA SER A 107 -38.31 -1.42 -21.15
C SER A 107 -39.40 -2.45 -21.44
N TRP A 108 -39.63 -3.40 -20.53
CA TRP A 108 -40.72 -4.38 -20.57
C TRP A 108 -41.83 -3.99 -19.58
#